data_AF-A0A7V8XVR0-F1
#
_entry.id   AF-A0A7V8XVR0-F1
#
_cell.length_a   1.000
_cell.length_b   1.000
_cell.length_c   1.000
_cell.angle_alpha   90.00
_cell.angle_beta   90.00
_cell.angle_gamma   90.00
#
_symmetry.space_group_name_H-M   'P 1'
#
loop_
_entity.id
_entity.type
_entity.pdbx_description
1 polymer ?
#
loop_
_entity_poly.entity_id
_entity_poly.type
_entity_poly.pdbx_seq_one_letter_code
_entity_poly.pdbx_strand_id
1 'polypeptide(L)'
;MAWSRSTGGWRRGVHPLIVGGWFVLGFMSKFVAASFLPVIIAVTATWLPEWRCRFRDDWRRWCSVALVCAVAIVPWFLYQSVQSGEAFWRVILGEHVVQRFTTHLDPAHVQRWHYYFSSLYRELRSGGMHLLVAAGLAGLCAQAIRGRSDLATLLLVWCGLPLVALSFGSSKLYHYVYPFLPPLAIAAGLVPGMLWRRDPALERRVSRAIARTGVAGLARRLPRAPAAIRWLIVGLAIAALVVAVVTLVEGTLRFAPGGRLLLRNSSVTRPLFLCGLLLILAGMGRILTGPALAVLMVMASLRPYDEVRRGVGVRDDRLRQVRACLLNVQRSGPLMGVFSHTQMPMSYNYAYYLRPVGWQEPKEFDDAVLSARLFESRQLHPVLLHRTEYAAYRERLRVSDPSGDSVRRLTALPRRYLGDDRYLLLPGRAGACGEGSASELDAARARFD
;
A
#
# COMPACT_ATOMS: atom_id res chain seq x y z
N MET A 1 9.58 -19.25 17.52
CA MET A 1 10.62 -18.74 18.45
C MET A 1 10.18 -18.73 19.90
N ALA A 2 9.15 -17.98 20.32
CA ALA A 2 8.76 -17.98 21.73
C ALA A 2 8.34 -19.38 22.21
N TRP A 3 7.59 -20.11 21.37
CA TRP A 3 7.27 -21.53 21.58
C TRP A 3 8.52 -22.41 21.74
N SER A 4 9.50 -22.32 20.83
CA SER A 4 10.70 -23.18 20.87
C SER A 4 11.56 -22.97 22.11
N ARG A 5 11.54 -21.77 22.69
CA ARG A 5 12.27 -21.43 23.94
C ARG A 5 11.46 -21.60 25.21
N SER A 6 10.16 -21.89 25.12
CA SER A 6 9.30 -21.98 26.30
C SER A 6 9.54 -23.27 27.08
N THR A 7 9.90 -23.17 28.36
CA THR A 7 10.12 -24.33 29.25
C THR A 7 8.88 -24.71 30.05
N GLY A 8 8.04 -23.75 30.43
CA GLY A 8 6.82 -23.99 31.23
C GLY A 8 5.63 -24.51 30.41
N GLY A 9 4.89 -25.47 30.97
CA GLY A 9 3.77 -26.16 30.32
C GLY A 9 2.67 -25.23 29.79
N TRP A 10 2.24 -24.24 30.58
CA TRP A 10 1.23 -23.26 30.17
C TRP A 10 1.65 -22.43 28.96
N ARG A 11 2.83 -21.78 29.03
CA ARG A 11 3.37 -20.97 27.92
C ARG A 11 3.58 -21.81 26.66
N ARG A 12 3.95 -23.07 26.83
CA ARG A 12 4.16 -24.03 25.74
C ARG A 12 2.87 -24.36 24.98
N GLY A 13 1.71 -24.32 25.64
CA GLY A 13 0.39 -24.48 25.00
C GLY A 13 -0.16 -23.20 24.37
N VAL A 14 0.05 -22.04 25.00
CA VAL A 14 -0.51 -20.76 24.54
C VAL A 14 0.08 -20.33 23.19
N HIS A 15 1.37 -20.53 22.95
CA HIS A 15 1.99 -20.06 21.70
C HIS A 15 1.42 -20.74 20.44
N PRO A 16 1.32 -22.08 20.35
CA PRO A 16 0.64 -22.75 19.24
C PRO A 16 -0.81 -22.29 19.07
N LEU A 17 -1.56 -22.09 20.16
CA LEU A 17 -2.95 -21.59 20.10
C LEU A 17 -3.03 -20.19 19.48
N ILE A 18 -2.13 -19.27 19.86
CA ILE A 18 -2.06 -17.92 19.26
C ILE A 18 -1.76 -18.03 17.76
N VAL A 19 -0.80 -18.88 17.37
CA VAL A 19 -0.48 -19.12 15.95
C VAL A 19 -1.69 -19.68 15.21
N GLY A 20 -2.40 -20.63 15.80
CA GLY A 20 -3.65 -21.18 15.26
C GLY A 20 -4.75 -20.12 15.12
N GLY A 21 -4.94 -19.26 16.11
CA GLY A 21 -5.90 -18.15 16.05
C GLY A 21 -5.60 -17.19 14.90
N TRP A 22 -4.33 -16.77 14.73
CA TRP A 22 -3.92 -15.95 13.59
C TRP A 22 -4.06 -16.68 12.25
N PHE A 23 -3.80 -17.99 12.22
CA PHE A 23 -4.04 -18.81 11.04
C PHE A 23 -5.52 -18.81 10.66
N VAL A 24 -6.45 -19.03 11.60
CA VAL A 24 -7.90 -19.00 11.35
C VAL A 24 -8.32 -17.65 10.77
N LEU A 25 -7.92 -16.54 11.41
CA LEU A 25 -8.24 -15.20 10.92
C LEU A 25 -7.68 -14.96 9.51
N GLY A 26 -6.43 -15.35 9.26
CA GLY A 26 -5.79 -15.24 7.95
C GLY A 26 -6.46 -16.11 6.90
N PHE A 27 -6.82 -17.35 7.22
CA PHE A 27 -7.42 -18.32 6.32
C PHE A 27 -8.83 -17.89 5.90
N MET A 28 -9.63 -17.44 6.87
CA MET A 28 -10.97 -16.92 6.61
C MET A 28 -10.96 -15.60 5.83
N SER A 29 -9.85 -14.86 5.85
CA SER A 29 -9.68 -13.62 5.07
C SER A 29 -9.09 -13.88 3.68
N LYS A 30 -8.09 -14.75 3.57
CA LYS A 30 -7.33 -15.02 2.34
C LYS A 30 -6.68 -16.41 2.35
N PHE A 31 -7.51 -17.43 2.20
CA PHE A 31 -7.21 -18.86 2.13
C PHE A 31 -5.75 -19.21 1.73
N VAL A 32 -5.38 -18.98 0.46
CA VAL A 32 -4.08 -19.42 -0.10
C VAL A 32 -2.89 -18.77 0.60
N ALA A 33 -3.00 -17.49 0.97
CA ALA A 33 -1.89 -16.76 1.59
C ALA A 33 -1.62 -17.30 3.01
N ALA A 34 -2.67 -17.59 3.77
CA ALA A 34 -2.55 -18.13 5.12
C ALA A 34 -1.99 -19.56 5.13
N SER A 35 -2.26 -20.36 4.10
CA SER A 35 -1.71 -21.71 3.95
C SER A 35 -0.18 -21.76 3.88
N PHE A 36 0.50 -20.66 3.56
CA PHE A 36 1.96 -20.61 3.66
C PHE A 36 2.47 -20.68 5.10
N LEU A 37 1.70 -20.24 6.10
CA LEU A 37 2.14 -20.22 7.51
C LEU A 37 2.54 -21.61 8.03
N PRO A 38 1.71 -22.67 7.93
CA PRO A 38 2.12 -24.01 8.35
C PRO A 38 3.33 -24.51 7.55
N VAL A 39 3.42 -24.21 6.26
CA VAL A 39 4.57 -24.61 5.41
C VAL A 39 5.85 -23.90 5.86
N ILE A 40 5.81 -22.60 6.16
CA ILE A 40 6.94 -21.84 6.70
C ILE A 40 7.42 -22.44 8.03
N ILE A 41 6.49 -22.77 8.93
CA ILE A 41 6.81 -23.40 10.21
C ILE A 41 7.46 -24.78 9.99
N ALA A 42 6.88 -25.61 9.13
CA ALA A 42 7.40 -26.94 8.81
C ALA A 42 8.80 -26.87 8.19
N VAL A 43 9.00 -26.06 7.15
CA VAL A 43 10.30 -25.89 6.48
C VAL A 43 11.36 -25.34 7.45
N THR A 44 10.98 -24.38 8.30
CA THR A 44 11.89 -23.85 9.33
C THR A 44 12.25 -24.94 10.36
N ALA A 45 11.28 -25.75 10.79
CA ALA A 45 11.52 -26.87 11.70
C ALA A 45 12.37 -27.97 11.05
N THR A 46 12.28 -28.19 9.74
CA THR A 46 13.19 -29.10 9.05
C THR A 46 14.62 -28.56 8.99
N TRP A 47 14.82 -27.25 8.87
CA TRP A 47 16.18 -26.69 8.81
C TRP A 47 16.85 -26.55 10.18
N LEU A 48 16.08 -26.30 11.24
CA LEU A 48 16.60 -26.08 12.59
C LEU A 48 16.45 -27.35 13.45
N PRO A 49 17.54 -28.06 13.79
CA PRO A 49 17.46 -29.33 14.54
C PRO A 49 16.71 -29.21 15.87
N GLU A 50 16.92 -28.11 16.61
CA GLU A 50 16.22 -27.84 17.87
C GLU A 50 14.71 -27.74 17.68
N TRP A 51 14.27 -27.06 16.62
CA TRP A 51 12.84 -26.94 16.30
C TRP A 51 12.27 -28.27 15.84
N ARG A 52 13.04 -29.08 15.10
CA ARG A 52 12.63 -30.43 14.68
C ARG A 52 12.33 -31.32 15.90
N CYS A 53 13.27 -31.39 16.84
CA CYS A 53 13.11 -32.14 18.08
C CYS A 53 11.92 -31.60 18.87
N ARG A 54 11.82 -30.28 19.03
CA ARG A 54 10.73 -29.66 19.78
C ARG A 54 9.36 -29.89 19.14
N PHE A 55 9.28 -29.83 17.81
CA PHE A 55 8.06 -30.08 17.06
C PHE A 55 7.61 -31.52 17.23
N ARG A 56 8.56 -32.47 17.17
CA ARG A 56 8.30 -33.87 17.48
C ARG A 56 7.81 -34.05 18.92
N ASP A 57 8.39 -33.37 19.90
CA ASP A 57 7.94 -33.50 21.30
C ASP A 57 6.54 -32.90 21.53
N ASP A 58 6.17 -31.87 20.77
CA ASP A 58 4.89 -31.15 20.89
C ASP A 58 3.85 -31.53 19.81
N TRP A 59 4.08 -32.60 19.05
CA TRP A 59 3.25 -32.93 17.88
C TRP A 59 1.76 -33.02 18.25
N ARG A 60 1.43 -33.64 19.40
CA ARG A 60 0.05 -33.78 19.89
C ARG A 60 -0.62 -32.42 20.13
N ARG A 61 0.13 -31.43 20.62
CA ARG A 61 -0.38 -30.07 20.84
C ARG A 61 -0.65 -29.37 19.52
N TRP A 62 0.26 -29.50 18.56
CA TRP A 62 0.06 -28.96 17.21
C TRP A 62 -1.13 -29.61 16.51
N CYS A 63 -1.34 -30.92 16.67
CA CYS A 63 -2.55 -31.61 16.19
C CYS A 63 -3.82 -31.08 16.87
N SER A 64 -3.78 -30.86 18.19
CA SER A 64 -4.91 -30.29 18.93
C SER A 64 -5.25 -28.88 18.44
N VAL A 65 -4.25 -28.05 18.19
CA VAL A 65 -4.42 -26.70 17.61
C VAL A 65 -4.96 -26.77 16.20
N ALA A 66 -4.47 -27.69 15.36
CA ALA A 66 -4.97 -27.90 14.01
C ALA A 66 -6.45 -28.31 14.02
N LEU A 67 -6.85 -29.19 14.96
CA LEU A 67 -8.24 -29.56 15.17
C LEU A 67 -9.10 -28.35 15.57
N VAL A 68 -8.63 -27.52 16.51
CA VAL A 68 -9.33 -26.28 16.90
C VAL A 68 -9.49 -25.34 15.70
N CYS A 69 -8.44 -25.19 14.87
CA CYS A 69 -8.52 -24.39 13.65
C CYS A 69 -9.54 -24.96 12.66
N ALA A 70 -9.55 -26.28 12.46
CA ALA A 70 -10.51 -26.94 11.59
C ALA A 70 -11.95 -26.73 12.09
N VAL A 71 -12.21 -26.90 13.39
CA VAL A 71 -13.53 -26.64 14.00
C VAL A 71 -13.97 -25.19 13.80
N ALA A 72 -13.05 -24.22 13.80
CA ALA A 72 -13.38 -22.82 13.56
C ALA A 72 -13.62 -22.47 12.07
N ILE A 73 -12.95 -23.17 11.15
CA ILE A 73 -12.99 -22.86 9.71
C ILE A 73 -14.10 -23.64 8.99
N VAL A 74 -14.20 -24.94 9.25
CA VAL A 74 -15.04 -25.88 8.51
C VAL A 74 -16.53 -25.51 8.50
N PRO A 75 -17.15 -25.03 9.60
CA PRO A 75 -18.59 -24.72 9.60
C PRO A 75 -19.01 -23.73 8.51
N TRP A 76 -18.18 -22.72 8.22
CA TRP A 76 -18.48 -21.75 7.15
C TRP A 76 -18.39 -22.39 5.77
N PHE A 77 -17.39 -23.26 5.53
CA PHE A 77 -17.25 -23.99 4.27
C PHE A 77 -18.39 -24.99 4.05
N LEU A 78 -18.82 -25.69 5.12
CA LEU A 78 -19.99 -26.57 5.05
C LEU A 78 -21.25 -25.77 4.73
N TYR A 79 -21.46 -24.65 5.42
CA TYR A 79 -22.58 -23.75 5.13
C TYR A 79 -22.58 -23.30 3.66
N GLN A 80 -21.46 -22.80 3.14
CA GLN A 80 -21.37 -22.36 1.73
C GLN A 80 -21.54 -23.51 0.74
N SER A 81 -21.05 -24.70 1.08
CA SER A 81 -21.24 -25.91 0.26
C SER A 81 -22.71 -26.30 0.18
N VAL A 82 -23.46 -26.18 1.27
CA VAL A 82 -24.91 -26.46 1.28
C VAL A 82 -25.68 -25.38 0.50
N GLN A 83 -25.32 -24.11 0.65
CA GLN A 83 -26.02 -22.99 0.00
C GLN A 83 -25.77 -22.91 -1.51
N SER A 84 -24.54 -23.15 -1.95
CA SER A 84 -24.11 -22.89 -3.34
C SER A 84 -23.68 -24.15 -4.10
N GLY A 85 -23.62 -25.31 -3.43
CA GLY A 85 -23.28 -26.59 -4.05
C GLY A 85 -21.93 -26.58 -4.77
N GLU A 86 -21.91 -27.17 -5.97
CA GLU A 86 -20.73 -27.27 -6.82
C GLU A 86 -20.17 -25.91 -7.25
N ALA A 87 -21.03 -24.90 -7.43
CA ALA A 87 -20.62 -23.58 -7.88
C ALA A 87 -19.62 -22.93 -6.91
N PHE A 88 -19.79 -23.16 -5.60
CA PHE A 88 -18.85 -22.68 -4.59
C PHE A 88 -17.45 -23.28 -4.78
N TRP A 89 -17.35 -24.60 -4.91
CA TRP A 89 -16.06 -25.29 -5.06
C TRP A 89 -15.39 -24.97 -6.40
N ARG A 90 -16.17 -24.89 -7.48
CA ARG A 90 -15.69 -24.45 -8.79
C ARG A 90 -15.05 -23.07 -8.71
N VAL A 91 -15.68 -22.12 -8.03
CA VAL A 91 -15.15 -20.75 -7.92
C VAL A 91 -13.97 -20.70 -6.93
N ILE A 92 -14.12 -21.21 -5.71
CA ILE A 92 -13.13 -21.00 -4.65
C ILE A 92 -11.85 -21.82 -4.84
N LEU A 93 -11.96 -23.07 -5.30
CA LEU A 93 -10.80 -23.92 -5.58
C LEU A 93 -10.43 -23.92 -7.06
N GLY A 94 -11.42 -24.10 -7.93
CA GLY A 94 -11.19 -24.15 -9.38
C GLY A 94 -10.65 -22.81 -9.90
N GLU A 95 -11.45 -21.76 -9.86
CA GLU A 95 -11.07 -20.46 -10.42
C GLU A 95 -9.98 -19.78 -9.57
N HIS A 96 -10.23 -19.59 -8.27
CA HIS A 96 -9.36 -18.77 -7.42
C HIS A 96 -8.03 -19.41 -7.02
N VAL A 97 -7.90 -20.74 -7.07
CA VAL A 97 -6.64 -21.43 -6.75
C VAL A 97 -6.02 -22.07 -7.99
N VAL A 98 -6.69 -23.05 -8.59
CA VAL A 98 -6.13 -23.82 -9.70
C VAL A 98 -5.93 -22.93 -10.92
N GLN A 99 -7.00 -22.32 -11.43
CA GLN A 99 -6.97 -21.52 -12.65
C GLN A 99 -6.09 -20.28 -12.49
N ARG A 100 -6.12 -19.56 -11.36
CA ARG A 100 -5.19 -18.44 -11.10
C ARG A 100 -3.72 -18.86 -11.06
N PHE A 101 -3.43 -20.08 -10.58
CA PHE A 101 -2.04 -20.54 -10.46
C PHE A 101 -1.50 -21.08 -11.77
N THR A 102 -2.30 -21.88 -12.51
CA THR A 102 -1.86 -22.56 -13.73
C THR A 102 -2.11 -21.73 -14.99
N THR A 103 -3.18 -20.94 -15.02
CA THR A 103 -3.61 -20.15 -16.18
C THR A 103 -3.84 -18.68 -15.78
N HIS A 104 -4.54 -17.92 -16.62
CA HIS A 104 -4.91 -16.54 -16.32
C HIS A 104 -6.44 -16.40 -16.39
N LEU A 105 -7.03 -15.88 -15.31
CA LEU A 105 -8.42 -15.41 -15.33
C LEU A 105 -8.54 -14.05 -16.01
N ASP A 106 -7.47 -13.26 -15.92
CA ASP A 106 -7.37 -11.94 -16.50
C ASP A 106 -5.99 -11.82 -17.17
N PRO A 107 -5.94 -11.67 -18.51
CA PRO A 107 -4.69 -11.49 -19.25
C PRO A 107 -3.81 -10.35 -18.72
N ALA A 108 -4.40 -9.31 -18.11
CA ALA A 108 -3.65 -8.20 -17.53
C ALA A 108 -2.82 -8.60 -16.30
N HIS A 109 -3.17 -9.70 -15.64
CA HIS A 109 -2.42 -10.24 -14.50
C HIS A 109 -1.34 -11.24 -14.92
N VAL A 110 -1.16 -11.53 -16.21
CA VAL A 110 -0.05 -12.37 -16.68
C VAL A 110 1.24 -11.58 -16.56
N GLN A 111 2.13 -12.06 -15.71
CA GLN A 111 3.37 -11.36 -15.39
C GLN A 111 4.55 -12.33 -15.42
N ARG A 112 5.74 -11.80 -15.75
CA ARG A 112 6.99 -12.59 -15.81
C ARG A 112 7.32 -13.21 -14.44
N TRP A 113 8.14 -14.28 -14.44
CA TRP A 113 8.54 -14.96 -13.20
C TRP A 113 9.19 -14.01 -12.18
N HIS A 114 10.00 -13.05 -12.65
CA HIS A 114 10.69 -12.09 -11.80
C HIS A 114 9.82 -10.92 -11.31
N TYR A 115 8.51 -10.91 -11.61
CA TYR A 115 7.61 -9.79 -11.36
C TYR A 115 7.66 -9.28 -9.91
N TYR A 116 7.58 -10.18 -8.93
CA TYR A 116 7.59 -9.80 -7.53
C TYR A 116 8.92 -9.19 -7.12
N PHE A 117 10.05 -9.74 -7.56
CA PHE A 117 11.38 -9.21 -7.27
C PHE A 117 11.58 -7.83 -7.88
N SER A 118 11.23 -7.64 -9.16
CA SER A 118 11.36 -6.34 -9.82
C SER A 118 10.42 -5.28 -9.24
N SER A 119 9.20 -5.68 -8.88
CA SER A 119 8.23 -4.75 -8.27
C SER A 119 8.66 -4.37 -6.86
N LEU A 120 9.07 -5.33 -6.03
CA LEU A 120 9.62 -5.07 -4.70
C LEU A 120 10.84 -4.15 -4.76
N TYR A 121 11.78 -4.42 -5.66
CA TYR A 121 12.96 -3.58 -5.84
C TYR A 121 12.57 -2.15 -6.23
N ARG A 122 11.61 -1.98 -7.15
CA ARG A 122 11.11 -0.66 -7.57
C ARG A 122 10.49 0.10 -6.40
N GLU A 123 9.61 -0.55 -5.62
CA GLU A 123 8.97 0.07 -4.44
C GLU A 123 9.97 0.38 -3.32
N LEU A 124 10.95 -0.49 -3.09
CA LEU A 124 12.02 -0.22 -2.12
C LEU A 124 12.96 0.89 -2.61
N ARG A 125 13.15 1.03 -3.92
CA ARG A 125 13.98 2.09 -4.52
C ARG A 125 13.26 3.43 -4.49
N SER A 126 11.98 3.50 -4.85
CA SER A 126 11.16 4.71 -4.72
C SER A 126 11.08 5.17 -3.26
N GLY A 127 10.98 4.22 -2.32
CA GLY A 127 11.04 4.50 -0.88
C GLY A 127 12.44 4.80 -0.32
N GLY A 128 13.52 4.69 -1.12
CA GLY A 128 14.89 4.90 -0.64
C GLY A 128 15.42 3.84 0.35
N MET A 129 14.70 2.72 0.51
CA MET A 129 14.98 1.68 1.51
C MET A 129 15.77 0.48 0.95
N HIS A 130 15.92 0.39 -0.38
CA HIS A 130 16.54 -0.75 -1.05
C HIS A 130 17.93 -1.14 -0.51
N LEU A 131 18.82 -0.17 -0.23
CA LEU A 131 20.15 -0.45 0.32
C LEU A 131 20.09 -1.01 1.75
N LEU A 132 19.21 -0.46 2.59
CA LEU A 132 19.02 -0.90 3.97
C LEU A 132 18.45 -2.32 4.02
N VAL A 133 17.44 -2.61 3.19
CA VAL A 133 16.87 -3.95 3.07
C VAL A 133 17.91 -4.94 2.53
N ALA A 134 18.68 -4.58 1.50
CA ALA A 134 19.71 -5.46 0.93
C ALA A 134 20.81 -5.79 1.96
N ALA A 135 21.34 -4.78 2.66
CA ALA A 135 22.33 -4.99 3.73
C ALA A 135 21.74 -5.78 4.91
N GLY A 136 20.48 -5.53 5.26
CA GLY A 136 19.75 -6.27 6.28
C GLY A 136 19.59 -7.75 5.94
N LEU A 137 19.15 -8.05 4.71
CA LEU A 137 19.02 -9.42 4.21
C LEU A 137 20.37 -10.13 4.18
N ALA A 138 21.43 -9.47 3.71
CA ALA A 138 22.78 -10.03 3.77
C ALA A 138 23.21 -10.34 5.22
N GLY A 139 22.87 -9.46 6.17
CA GLY A 139 23.09 -9.68 7.60
C GLY A 139 22.30 -10.86 8.17
N LEU A 140 21.03 -11.05 7.76
CA LEU A 140 20.22 -12.20 8.14
C LEU A 140 20.80 -13.49 7.54
N CYS A 141 21.16 -13.51 6.26
CA CYS A 141 21.80 -14.65 5.61
C CYS A 141 23.09 -15.04 6.33
N ALA A 142 23.96 -14.08 6.65
CA ALA A 142 25.19 -14.33 7.37
C ALA A 142 24.95 -14.88 8.79
N GLN A 143 23.89 -14.47 9.47
CA GLN A 143 23.52 -15.02 10.78
C GLN A 143 22.96 -16.44 10.68
N ALA A 144 22.12 -16.71 9.67
CA ALA A 144 21.52 -18.02 9.43
C ALA A 144 22.59 -19.05 9.02
N ILE A 145 23.46 -18.72 8.05
CA ILE A 145 24.54 -19.61 7.58
C ILE A 145 25.52 -19.97 8.70
N ARG A 146 25.81 -19.02 9.60
CA ARG A 146 26.69 -19.26 10.75
C ARG A 146 26.00 -19.99 11.91
N GLY A 147 24.73 -20.37 11.77
CA GLY A 147 23.94 -21.01 12.84
C GLY A 147 23.74 -20.13 14.07
N ARG A 148 23.83 -18.79 13.93
CA ARG A 148 23.81 -17.86 15.08
C ARG A 148 22.42 -17.39 15.47
N SER A 149 21.40 -17.64 14.64
CA SER A 149 20.07 -17.07 14.85
C SER A 149 18.96 -17.85 14.15
N ASP A 150 18.17 -18.59 14.94
CA ASP A 150 16.90 -19.20 14.50
C ASP A 150 15.94 -18.17 13.88
N LEU A 151 15.93 -16.96 14.44
CA LEU A 151 15.11 -15.86 13.96
C LEU A 151 15.48 -15.52 12.52
N ALA A 152 16.77 -15.44 12.21
CA ALA A 152 17.22 -15.12 10.87
C ALA A 152 16.77 -16.18 9.87
N THR A 153 16.91 -17.47 10.21
CA THR A 153 16.41 -18.58 9.39
C THR A 153 14.90 -18.45 9.18
N LEU A 154 14.10 -18.29 10.24
CA LEU A 154 12.65 -18.13 10.13
C LEU A 154 12.26 -16.96 9.21
N LEU A 155 12.90 -15.80 9.35
CA LEU A 155 12.59 -14.61 8.53
C LEU A 155 12.93 -14.82 7.06
N LEU A 156 14.05 -15.50 6.77
CA LEU A 156 14.45 -15.82 5.41
C LEU A 156 13.50 -16.85 4.77
N VAL A 157 13.05 -17.86 5.51
CA VAL A 157 12.04 -18.81 5.04
C VAL A 157 10.70 -18.11 4.83
N TRP A 158 10.25 -17.31 5.79
CA TRP A 158 8.98 -16.57 5.71
C TRP A 158 8.95 -15.63 4.51
N CYS A 159 10.04 -14.92 4.22
CA CYS A 159 10.10 -14.07 3.05
C CYS A 159 10.29 -14.86 1.75
N GLY A 160 11.28 -15.75 1.72
CA GLY A 160 11.76 -16.37 0.49
C GLY A 160 10.82 -17.43 -0.06
N LEU A 161 10.31 -18.33 0.79
CA LEU A 161 9.51 -19.46 0.34
C LEU A 161 8.23 -19.02 -0.39
N PRO A 162 7.39 -18.10 0.16
CA PRO A 162 6.18 -17.67 -0.53
C PRO A 162 6.49 -16.82 -1.76
N LEU A 163 7.54 -15.98 -1.74
CA LEU A 163 7.93 -15.19 -2.90
C LEU A 163 8.33 -16.07 -4.08
N VAL A 164 9.13 -17.11 -3.83
CA VAL A 164 9.53 -18.09 -4.85
C VAL A 164 8.31 -18.86 -5.34
N ALA A 165 7.48 -19.40 -4.45
CA ALA A 165 6.28 -20.16 -4.82
C ALA A 165 5.29 -19.34 -5.66
N LEU A 166 4.99 -18.10 -5.24
CA LEU A 166 4.10 -17.19 -5.98
C LEU A 166 4.69 -16.79 -7.35
N SER A 167 6.02 -16.71 -7.47
CA SER A 167 6.68 -16.35 -8.73
C SER A 167 6.46 -17.37 -9.85
N PHE A 168 6.15 -18.63 -9.50
CA PHE A 168 5.78 -19.67 -10.46
C PHE A 168 4.32 -19.60 -10.94
N GLY A 169 3.45 -18.84 -10.27
CA GLY A 169 2.05 -18.68 -10.68
C GLY A 169 1.89 -17.82 -11.95
N SER A 170 0.93 -18.16 -12.80
CA SER A 170 0.64 -17.42 -14.04
C SER A 170 0.06 -16.03 -13.78
N SER A 171 -0.97 -15.94 -12.93
CA SER A 171 -1.60 -14.67 -12.53
C SER A 171 -0.91 -14.06 -11.30
N LYS A 172 -0.32 -12.86 -11.46
CA LYS A 172 0.39 -12.17 -10.37
C LYS A 172 -0.17 -10.78 -10.11
N LEU A 173 -0.38 -10.49 -8.83
CA LEU A 173 -0.82 -9.18 -8.34
C LEU A 173 0.14 -8.73 -7.24
N TYR A 174 0.60 -7.47 -7.30
CA TYR A 174 1.65 -7.00 -6.38
C TYR A 174 1.26 -7.19 -4.91
N HIS A 175 0.00 -6.96 -4.55
CA HIS A 175 -0.47 -7.09 -3.18
C HIS A 175 -0.49 -8.53 -2.64
N TYR A 176 -0.21 -9.56 -3.46
CA TYR A 176 -0.05 -10.93 -2.96
C TYR A 176 1.19 -11.09 -2.07
N VAL A 177 2.19 -10.21 -2.19
CA VAL A 177 3.41 -10.29 -1.37
C VAL A 177 3.31 -9.58 -0.03
N TYR A 178 2.22 -8.82 0.23
CA TYR A 178 2.07 -8.01 1.44
C TYR A 178 2.26 -8.79 2.76
N PRO A 179 1.70 -10.01 2.93
CA PRO A 179 1.92 -10.80 4.13
C PRO A 179 3.38 -11.21 4.37
N PHE A 180 4.24 -11.09 3.37
CA PHE A 180 5.63 -11.52 3.37
C PHE A 180 6.63 -10.35 3.37
N LEU A 181 6.13 -9.11 3.46
CA LEU A 181 6.96 -7.91 3.66
C LEU A 181 7.48 -7.70 5.09
N PRO A 182 6.82 -8.17 6.18
CA PRO A 182 7.33 -7.93 7.54
C PRO A 182 8.78 -8.40 7.76
N PRO A 183 9.24 -9.56 7.25
CA PRO A 183 10.66 -9.92 7.30
C PRO A 183 11.60 -8.91 6.63
N LEU A 184 11.20 -8.30 5.51
CA LEU A 184 11.99 -7.26 4.83
C LEU A 184 12.08 -5.98 5.68
N ALA A 185 11.00 -5.60 6.35
CA ALA A 185 10.99 -4.47 7.27
C ALA A 185 11.91 -4.73 8.48
N ILE A 186 11.88 -5.95 9.04
CA ILE A 186 12.80 -6.35 10.11
C ILE A 186 14.25 -6.35 9.63
N ALA A 187 14.51 -6.82 8.40
CA ALA A 187 15.82 -6.77 7.78
C ALA A 187 16.32 -5.32 7.66
N ALA A 188 15.49 -4.40 7.18
CA ALA A 188 15.84 -2.98 7.10
C ALA A 188 16.22 -2.39 8.48
N GLY A 189 15.51 -2.78 9.54
CA GLY A 189 15.79 -2.35 10.91
C GLY A 189 17.03 -2.99 11.54
N LEU A 190 17.48 -4.15 11.02
CA LEU A 190 18.63 -4.87 11.54
C LEU A 190 19.92 -4.04 11.40
N VAL A 191 20.16 -3.41 10.25
CA VAL A 191 21.37 -2.63 9.97
C VAL A 191 21.59 -1.49 10.96
N PRO A 192 20.64 -0.53 11.14
CA PRO A 192 20.77 0.51 12.14
C PRO A 192 20.83 -0.06 13.56
N GLY A 193 20.07 -1.13 13.85
CA GLY A 193 20.14 -1.80 15.15
C GLY A 193 21.53 -2.39 15.45
N MET A 194 22.21 -2.96 14.45
CA MET A 194 23.57 -3.48 14.57
C MET A 194 24.60 -2.36 14.72
N LEU A 195 24.51 -1.31 13.89
CA LEU A 195 25.39 -0.14 13.98
C LEU A 195 25.27 0.53 15.35
N TRP A 196 24.04 0.65 15.85
CA TRP A 196 23.75 1.19 17.16
C TRP A 196 24.38 0.37 18.29
N ARG A 197 24.27 -0.97 18.23
CA ARG A 197 24.80 -1.85 19.28
C ARG A 197 26.31 -2.02 19.25
N ARG A 198 26.95 -1.95 18.07
CA ARG A 198 28.38 -2.25 17.93
C ARG A 198 29.32 -1.10 18.25
N ASP A 199 28.89 0.14 18.04
CA ASP A 199 29.81 1.27 18.12
C ASP A 199 29.43 2.26 19.24
N PRO A 200 29.85 2.00 20.50
CA PRO A 200 29.73 2.98 21.57
C PRO A 200 30.56 4.24 21.29
N ALA A 201 31.50 4.22 20.33
CA ALA A 201 32.17 5.43 19.85
C ALA A 201 31.28 6.23 18.88
N LEU A 202 30.44 5.60 18.06
CA LEU A 202 29.41 6.27 17.26
C LEU A 202 28.38 6.93 18.17
N GLU A 203 27.90 6.23 19.20
CA GLU A 203 27.03 6.82 20.22
C GLU A 203 27.71 8.06 20.85
N ARG A 204 29.00 7.94 21.23
CA ARG A 204 29.79 9.06 21.75
C ARG A 204 30.05 10.16 20.71
N ARG A 205 30.17 9.86 19.43
CA ARG A 205 30.41 10.83 18.34
C ARG A 205 29.14 11.59 18.00
N VAL A 206 28.01 10.90 17.87
CA VAL A 206 26.68 11.51 17.70
C VAL A 206 26.36 12.38 18.92
N SER A 207 26.57 11.86 20.13
CA SER A 207 26.40 12.65 21.36
C SER A 207 27.33 13.87 21.39
N ARG A 208 28.58 13.75 20.93
CA ARG A 208 29.53 14.87 20.83
C ARG A 208 29.18 15.87 19.72
N ALA A 209 28.68 15.41 18.58
CA ALA A 209 28.24 16.27 17.48
C ALA A 209 27.01 17.09 17.89
N ILE A 210 26.01 16.43 18.51
CA ILE A 210 24.88 17.09 19.17
C ILE A 210 25.38 18.03 20.28
N ALA A 211 26.48 17.69 20.95
CA ALA A 211 27.05 18.56 21.97
C ALA A 211 27.78 19.80 21.43
N ARG A 212 28.25 19.76 20.18
CA ARG A 212 28.94 20.88 19.53
C ARG A 212 27.99 21.90 18.90
N THR A 213 26.73 21.58 18.66
CA THR A 213 25.74 22.52 18.12
C THR A 213 25.31 23.61 19.12
N GLY A 214 26.04 23.82 20.22
CA GLY A 214 25.68 24.74 21.32
C GLY A 214 24.56 24.22 22.23
N VAL A 215 23.71 23.33 21.72
CA VAL A 215 22.57 22.73 22.41
C VAL A 215 22.99 21.96 23.65
N ALA A 216 24.10 21.21 23.67
CA ALA A 216 24.52 20.54 24.89
C ALA A 216 25.32 21.40 25.87
N GLY A 217 25.70 22.63 25.51
CA GLY A 217 26.09 23.63 26.51
C GLY A 217 24.88 24.01 27.35
N LEU A 218 23.77 24.30 26.68
CA LEU A 218 22.47 24.57 27.31
C LEU A 218 21.94 23.33 28.06
N ALA A 219 21.93 22.15 27.43
CA ALA A 219 21.46 20.90 28.04
C ALA A 219 22.34 20.38 29.20
N ARG A 220 23.57 20.88 29.37
CA ARG A 220 24.40 20.62 30.56
C ARG A 220 24.14 21.61 31.70
N ARG A 221 23.65 22.82 31.39
CA ARG A 221 23.26 23.84 32.39
C ARG A 221 21.83 23.65 32.87
N LEU A 222 20.93 23.18 32.00
CA LEU A 222 19.51 22.95 32.30
C LEU A 222 19.18 21.87 33.35
N PRO A 223 19.98 20.82 33.59
CA PRO A 223 19.72 19.88 34.68
C PRO A 223 19.81 20.55 36.05
N ARG A 224 20.48 21.71 36.13
CA ARG A 224 20.52 22.59 37.31
C ARG A 224 19.38 23.61 37.34
N ALA A 225 18.55 23.68 36.29
CA ALA A 225 17.37 24.53 36.28
C ALA A 225 16.30 23.95 37.23
N PRO A 226 15.44 24.81 37.82
CA PRO A 226 14.31 24.39 38.64
C PRO A 226 13.46 23.33 37.92
N ALA A 227 12.90 22.38 38.67
CA ALA A 227 12.07 21.30 38.14
C ALA A 227 10.93 21.83 37.25
N ALA A 228 10.36 22.99 37.60
CA ALA A 228 9.34 23.68 36.81
C ALA A 228 9.77 23.96 35.36
N ILE A 229 11.00 24.43 35.14
CA ILE A 229 11.52 24.72 33.79
C ILE A 229 11.68 23.42 33.00
N ARG A 230 12.15 22.35 33.65
CA ARG A 230 12.28 21.03 33.00
C ARG A 230 10.90 20.49 32.57
N TRP A 231 9.91 20.59 33.45
CA TRP A 231 8.53 20.18 33.14
C TRP A 231 7.91 21.01 32.03
N LEU A 232 8.19 22.33 32.00
CA LEU A 232 7.75 23.19 30.91
C LEU A 232 8.33 22.74 29.56
N ILE A 233 9.63 22.42 29.51
CA ILE A 233 10.28 21.97 28.28
C ILE A 233 9.76 20.61 27.81
N VAL A 234 9.52 19.68 28.75
CA VAL A 234 8.87 18.40 28.43
C VAL A 234 7.44 18.63 27.91
N GLY A 235 6.68 19.54 28.54
CA GLY A 235 5.35 19.94 28.09
C GLY A 235 5.37 20.50 26.66
N LEU A 236 6.33 21.38 26.35
CA LEU A 236 6.53 21.91 25.00
C LEU A 236 6.93 20.82 23.99
N ALA A 237 7.74 19.84 24.39
CA ALA A 237 8.10 18.72 23.54
C ALA A 237 6.89 17.84 23.21
N ILE A 238 6.04 17.55 24.21
CA ILE A 238 4.79 16.83 24.04
C ILE A 238 3.85 17.62 23.12
N ALA A 239 3.73 18.93 23.31
CA ALA A 239 2.93 19.79 22.43
C ALA A 239 3.44 19.74 20.97
N ALA A 240 4.76 19.80 20.77
CA ALA A 240 5.36 19.65 19.44
C ALA A 240 5.11 18.27 18.82
N LEU A 241 5.13 17.20 19.63
CA LEU A 241 4.78 15.85 19.19
C LEU A 241 3.30 15.75 18.79
N VAL A 242 2.40 16.33 19.58
CA VAL A 242 0.95 16.41 19.25
C VAL A 242 0.76 17.16 17.93
N VAL A 243 1.43 18.30 17.73
CA VAL A 243 1.38 19.03 16.46
C VAL A 243 1.87 18.16 15.30
N ALA A 244 2.94 17.38 15.47
CA ALA A 244 3.41 16.45 14.45
C ALA A 244 2.36 15.37 14.12
N VAL A 245 1.77 14.74 15.15
CA VAL A 245 0.75 13.70 14.98
C VAL A 245 -0.48 14.26 14.30
N VAL A 246 -1.01 15.41 14.74
CA VAL A 246 -2.17 16.03 14.09
C VAL A 246 -1.84 16.44 12.66
N THR A 247 -0.65 16.96 12.39
CA THR A 247 -0.22 17.27 11.01
C THR A 247 -0.09 16.02 10.15
N LEU A 248 0.27 14.87 10.73
CA LEU A 248 0.34 13.60 10.03
C LEU A 248 -1.06 13.07 9.67
N VAL A 249 -2.04 13.20 10.58
CA VAL A 249 -3.42 12.73 10.38
C VAL A 249 -4.21 13.66 9.45
N GLU A 250 -4.27 14.95 9.78
CA GLU A 250 -5.06 15.95 9.06
C GLU A 250 -4.34 16.51 7.82
N GLY A 251 -3.06 16.17 7.70
CA GLY A 251 -2.20 16.61 6.63
C GLY A 251 -1.74 18.08 6.73
N THR A 252 -2.54 18.99 7.29
CA THR A 252 -2.13 20.34 7.68
C THR A 252 -2.83 20.78 8.96
N LEU A 253 -2.08 21.20 9.98
CA LEU A 253 -2.65 21.82 11.17
C LEU A 253 -2.90 23.31 10.91
N ARG A 254 -4.16 23.74 11.02
CA ARG A 254 -4.56 25.15 10.98
C ARG A 254 -5.26 25.49 12.29
N PHE A 255 -4.66 26.36 13.08
CA PHE A 255 -5.26 26.87 14.30
C PHE A 255 -5.60 28.35 14.11
N ALA A 256 -6.90 28.65 14.05
CA ALA A 256 -7.41 29.99 13.75
C ALA A 256 -8.57 30.41 14.70
N PRO A 257 -8.30 30.59 16.00
CA PRO A 257 -9.32 31.08 16.92
C PRO A 257 -9.73 32.51 16.52
N GLY A 258 -11.04 32.76 16.42
CA GLY A 258 -11.58 34.08 16.04
C GLY A 258 -11.26 34.50 14.59
N GLY A 259 -11.04 33.55 13.68
CA GLY A 259 -10.80 33.83 12.26
C GLY A 259 -9.40 34.34 11.91
N ARG A 260 -8.53 34.58 12.90
CA ARG A 260 -7.11 34.94 12.69
C ARG A 260 -6.25 33.68 12.69
N LEU A 261 -5.53 33.42 11.61
CA LEU A 261 -4.64 32.27 11.49
C LEU A 261 -3.39 32.45 12.38
N LEU A 262 -3.38 31.84 13.57
CA LEU A 262 -2.26 31.94 14.52
C LEU A 262 -1.14 30.94 14.19
N LEU A 263 -1.51 29.72 13.78
CA LEU A 263 -0.53 28.68 13.48
C LEU A 263 -0.97 27.87 12.26
N ARG A 264 -0.08 27.78 11.28
CA ARG A 264 -0.20 26.90 10.11
C ARG A 264 1.04 26.02 10.02
N ASN A 265 0.85 24.72 10.19
CA ASN A 265 1.91 23.75 9.99
C ASN A 265 1.51 22.75 8.91
N SER A 266 2.32 22.64 7.86
CA SER A 266 2.14 21.70 6.76
C SER A 266 3.17 20.57 6.78
N SER A 267 4.08 20.54 7.75
CA SER A 267 5.21 19.63 7.77
C SER A 267 5.30 18.87 9.08
N VAL A 268 5.42 17.54 9.00
CA VAL A 268 5.62 16.67 10.17
C VAL A 268 7.07 16.72 10.67
N THR A 269 8.03 17.07 9.82
CA THR A 269 9.46 17.07 10.18
C THR A 269 9.80 18.17 11.19
N ARG A 270 9.27 19.38 11.03
CA ARG A 270 9.62 20.54 11.88
C ARG A 270 9.23 20.33 13.36
N PRO A 271 7.99 19.91 13.69
CA PRO A 271 7.60 19.69 15.09
C PRO A 271 8.28 18.45 15.69
N LEU A 272 8.56 17.40 14.91
CA LEU A 272 9.36 16.26 15.38
C LEU A 272 10.79 16.66 15.72
N PHE A 273 11.42 17.48 14.88
CA PHE A 273 12.74 18.03 15.15
C PHE A 273 12.74 18.88 16.43
N LEU A 274 11.74 19.76 16.58
CA LEU A 274 11.59 20.58 17.79
C LEU A 274 11.36 19.73 19.04
N CYS A 275 10.52 18.70 18.97
CA CYS A 275 10.31 17.74 20.05
C CYS A 275 11.62 17.06 20.45
N GLY A 276 12.37 16.54 19.47
CA GLY A 276 13.68 15.95 19.69
C GLY A 276 14.65 16.92 20.36
N LEU A 277 14.73 18.16 19.88
CA LEU A 277 15.56 19.21 20.46
C LEU A 277 15.20 19.51 21.92
N LEU A 278 13.91 19.68 22.22
CA LEU A 278 13.43 19.98 23.57
C LEU A 278 13.67 18.83 24.55
N LEU A 279 13.48 17.58 24.12
CA LEU A 279 13.78 16.40 24.94
C LEU A 279 15.29 16.23 25.19
N ILE A 280 16.15 16.60 24.22
CA ILE A 280 17.61 16.69 24.44
C ILE A 280 17.90 17.75 25.51
N LEU A 281 17.30 18.94 25.40
CA LEU A 281 17.47 20.03 26.37
C LEU A 281 16.98 19.67 27.78
N ALA A 282 15.95 18.84 27.91
CA ALA A 282 15.42 18.35 29.18
C ALA A 282 16.31 17.27 29.87
N GLY A 283 17.43 16.88 29.24
CA GLY A 283 18.32 15.82 29.72
C GLY A 283 17.83 14.41 29.41
N MET A 284 16.79 14.26 28.58
CA MET A 284 16.20 12.97 28.18
C MET A 284 16.82 12.42 26.88
N GLY A 285 18.00 12.93 26.47
CA GLY A 285 18.65 12.55 25.22
C GLY A 285 18.96 11.06 25.07
N ARG A 286 19.19 10.33 26.17
CA ARG A 286 19.38 8.85 26.14
C ARG A 286 18.12 8.10 25.74
N ILE A 287 16.95 8.66 26.04
CA ILE A 287 15.65 8.08 25.66
C ILE A 287 15.39 8.31 24.17
N LEU A 288 16.01 9.32 23.57
CA LEU A 288 15.75 9.76 22.20
C LEU A 288 16.58 9.07 21.14
N THR A 289 17.75 8.52 21.41
CA THR A 289 18.63 8.09 20.32
C THR A 289 18.09 6.91 19.52
N GLY A 290 17.48 5.93 20.18
CA GLY A 290 16.75 4.83 19.53
C GLY A 290 15.49 5.32 18.79
N PRO A 291 14.56 6.02 19.47
CA PRO A 291 13.35 6.57 18.86
C PRO A 291 13.61 7.59 17.76
N ALA A 292 14.66 8.42 17.83
CA ALA A 292 15.00 9.39 16.80
C ALA A 292 15.50 8.70 15.53
N LEU A 293 16.29 7.63 15.66
CA LEU A 293 16.67 6.80 14.52
C LEU A 293 15.44 6.10 13.94
N ALA A 294 14.56 5.56 14.77
CA ALA A 294 13.29 4.97 14.33
C ALA A 294 12.41 6.01 13.63
N VAL A 295 12.29 7.22 14.16
CA VAL A 295 11.56 8.34 13.55
C VAL A 295 12.21 8.74 12.23
N LEU A 296 13.53 8.84 12.13
CA LEU A 296 14.20 9.12 10.85
C LEU A 296 13.93 8.02 9.83
N MET A 297 13.91 6.75 10.23
CA MET A 297 13.53 5.65 9.33
C MET A 297 12.07 5.72 8.90
N VAL A 298 11.16 6.03 9.83
CA VAL A 298 9.74 6.25 9.52
C VAL A 298 9.60 7.43 8.57
N MET A 299 10.24 8.57 8.84
CA MET A 299 10.20 9.75 7.98
C MET A 299 10.79 9.49 6.60
N ALA A 300 11.85 8.69 6.49
CA ALA A 300 12.38 8.25 5.20
C ALA A 300 11.35 7.39 4.43
N SER A 301 10.63 6.51 5.14
CA SER A 301 9.55 5.69 4.57
C SER A 301 8.27 6.46 4.24
N LEU A 302 8.12 7.72 4.67
CA LEU A 302 6.96 8.56 4.37
C LEU A 302 7.06 9.30 3.02
N ARG A 303 8.23 9.31 2.35
CA ARG A 303 8.39 9.96 1.03
C ARG A 303 7.42 9.43 -0.04
N PRO A 304 7.24 8.10 -0.21
CA PRO A 304 6.25 7.57 -1.15
C PRO A 304 4.82 8.03 -0.84
N TYR A 305 4.49 8.21 0.44
CA TYR A 305 3.16 8.69 0.83
C TYR A 305 2.92 10.15 0.46
N ASP A 306 3.97 10.98 0.37
CA ASP A 306 3.85 12.35 -0.10
C ASP A 306 3.54 12.40 -1.61
N GLU A 307 4.18 11.53 -2.40
CA GLU A 307 3.86 11.38 -3.82
C GLU A 307 2.42 10.90 -4.03
N VAL A 308 1.99 9.87 -3.29
CA VAL A 308 0.61 9.39 -3.33
C VAL A 308 -0.34 10.50 -2.88
N ARG A 309 -0.05 11.23 -1.79
CA ARG A 309 -0.91 12.31 -1.30
C ARG A 309 -1.06 13.45 -2.30
N ARG A 310 0.03 13.86 -2.95
CA ARG A 310 -0.01 14.89 -4.01
C ARG A 310 -0.79 14.41 -5.23
N GLY A 311 -0.63 13.15 -5.62
CA GLY A 311 -1.37 12.54 -6.73
C GLY A 311 -2.86 12.38 -6.45
N VAL A 312 -3.22 11.94 -5.23
CA VAL A 312 -4.60 11.73 -4.79
C VAL A 312 -5.36 13.05 -4.75
N GLY A 313 -4.77 14.13 -4.20
CA GLY A 313 -5.44 15.43 -4.12
C GLY A 313 -5.87 15.96 -5.49
N VAL A 314 -4.93 16.02 -6.44
CA VAL A 314 -5.22 16.57 -7.79
C VAL A 314 -6.21 15.69 -8.57
N ARG A 315 -6.06 14.37 -8.49
CA ARG A 315 -6.89 13.43 -9.24
C ARG A 315 -8.30 13.34 -8.69
N ASP A 316 -8.43 13.26 -7.37
CA ASP A 316 -9.73 13.14 -6.70
C ASP A 316 -10.54 14.42 -6.85
N ASP A 317 -9.89 15.58 -6.90
CA ASP A 317 -10.58 16.85 -7.15
C ASP A 317 -11.18 16.89 -8.56
N ARG A 318 -10.45 16.45 -9.59
CA ARG A 318 -10.98 16.37 -10.97
C ARG A 318 -12.14 15.39 -11.09
N LEU A 319 -12.00 14.18 -10.52
CA LEU A 319 -13.06 13.17 -10.55
C LEU A 319 -14.29 13.63 -9.76
N ARG A 320 -14.12 14.29 -8.61
CA ARG A 320 -15.22 14.87 -7.83
C ARG A 320 -15.93 15.98 -8.59
N GLN A 321 -15.20 16.89 -9.24
CA GLN A 321 -15.79 17.96 -10.05
C GLN A 321 -16.60 17.40 -11.22
N VAL A 322 -16.06 16.44 -11.95
CA VAL A 322 -16.76 15.76 -13.06
C VAL A 322 -18.00 15.06 -12.57
N ARG A 323 -17.88 14.25 -11.50
CA ARG A 323 -19.03 13.56 -10.88
C ARG A 323 -20.11 14.56 -10.48
N ALA A 324 -19.76 15.63 -9.79
CA ALA A 324 -20.72 16.63 -9.33
C ALA A 324 -21.45 17.29 -10.51
N CYS A 325 -20.72 17.63 -11.57
CA CYS A 325 -21.32 18.18 -12.78
C CYS A 325 -22.25 17.17 -13.48
N LEU A 326 -21.81 15.93 -13.67
CA LEU A 326 -22.63 14.89 -14.31
C LEU A 326 -23.91 14.60 -13.52
N LEU A 327 -23.82 14.54 -12.19
CA LEU A 327 -25.00 14.40 -11.33
C LEU A 327 -25.97 15.59 -11.47
N ASN A 328 -25.45 16.81 -11.67
CA ASN A 328 -26.28 17.98 -11.92
C ASN A 328 -26.98 17.93 -13.28
N VAL A 329 -26.26 17.50 -14.33
CA VAL A 329 -26.84 17.27 -15.66
C VAL A 329 -27.92 16.18 -15.60
N GLN A 330 -27.70 15.11 -14.81
CA GLN A 330 -28.65 14.00 -14.64
C GLN A 330 -29.95 14.43 -13.93
N ARG A 331 -29.88 15.40 -13.02
CA ARG A 331 -31.08 15.99 -12.39
C ARG A 331 -31.92 16.78 -13.38
N SER A 332 -31.29 17.33 -14.42
CA SER A 332 -31.96 18.13 -15.45
C SER A 332 -32.53 17.26 -16.59
N GLY A 333 -32.37 15.94 -16.51
CA GLY A 333 -32.92 14.95 -17.43
C GLY A 333 -32.08 13.67 -17.47
N PRO A 334 -32.62 12.56 -17.97
CA PRO A 334 -31.99 11.26 -17.87
C PRO A 334 -30.61 11.24 -18.56
N LEU A 335 -29.57 10.96 -17.79
CA LEU A 335 -28.26 10.51 -18.27
C LEU A 335 -28.17 9.00 -18.08
N MET A 336 -27.68 8.29 -19.08
CA MET A 336 -27.64 6.83 -19.08
C MET A 336 -26.39 6.25 -18.37
N GLY A 337 -25.76 7.00 -17.47
CA GLY A 337 -24.54 6.60 -16.75
C GLY A 337 -23.27 6.66 -17.61
N VAL A 338 -22.12 6.41 -16.99
CA VAL A 338 -20.81 6.39 -17.64
C VAL A 338 -20.55 5.02 -18.24
N PHE A 339 -20.18 5.00 -19.53
CA PHE A 339 -19.78 3.80 -20.25
C PHE A 339 -18.26 3.69 -20.26
N SER A 340 -17.71 2.59 -19.75
CA SER A 340 -16.26 2.38 -19.73
C SER A 340 -15.82 1.51 -20.90
N HIS A 341 -15.22 2.13 -21.91
CA HIS A 341 -14.69 1.41 -23.07
C HIS A 341 -13.17 1.31 -22.96
N THR A 342 -12.68 0.45 -22.08
CA THR A 342 -11.25 0.23 -21.91
C THR A 342 -10.89 -1.22 -21.63
N GLN A 343 -10.00 -1.78 -22.44
CA GLN A 343 -9.38 -3.09 -22.27
C GLN A 343 -8.28 -3.04 -21.20
N MET A 344 -7.72 -1.85 -20.96
CA MET A 344 -6.68 -1.63 -19.96
C MET A 344 -7.28 -1.68 -18.55
N PRO A 345 -6.65 -2.37 -17.58
CA PRO A 345 -7.15 -2.45 -16.21
C PRO A 345 -7.38 -1.05 -15.65
N MET A 346 -8.61 -0.83 -15.15
CA MET A 346 -9.00 0.45 -14.57
C MET A 346 -8.60 0.52 -13.11
N SER A 347 -8.11 1.70 -12.71
CA SER A 347 -8.10 2.04 -11.30
C SER A 347 -9.54 2.07 -10.78
N TYR A 348 -9.79 1.40 -9.66
CA TYR A 348 -11.08 1.38 -8.97
C TYR A 348 -11.60 2.78 -8.64
N ASN A 349 -10.73 3.79 -8.63
CA ASN A 349 -11.08 5.19 -8.41
C ASN A 349 -12.13 5.68 -9.42
N TYR A 350 -12.03 5.31 -10.70
CA TYR A 350 -12.98 5.76 -11.72
C TYR A 350 -14.39 5.23 -11.45
N ALA A 351 -14.49 3.92 -11.23
CA ALA A 351 -15.75 3.30 -10.86
C ALA A 351 -16.27 3.87 -9.54
N TYR A 352 -15.43 4.02 -8.51
CA TYR A 352 -15.84 4.59 -7.22
C TYR A 352 -16.46 5.99 -7.35
N TYR A 353 -15.80 6.89 -8.08
CA TYR A 353 -16.28 8.26 -8.25
C TYR A 353 -17.45 8.38 -9.22
N LEU A 354 -17.50 7.58 -10.29
CA LEU A 354 -18.50 7.73 -11.35
C LEU A 354 -19.71 6.79 -11.21
N ARG A 355 -19.62 5.74 -10.37
CA ARG A 355 -20.73 4.81 -10.10
C ARG A 355 -22.03 5.47 -9.66
N PRO A 356 -22.04 6.55 -8.85
CA PRO A 356 -23.27 7.26 -8.50
C PRO A 356 -24.00 7.90 -9.69
N VAL A 357 -23.32 8.14 -10.82
CA VAL A 357 -23.93 8.60 -12.07
C VAL A 357 -24.57 7.44 -12.85
N GLY A 358 -24.21 6.20 -12.51
CA GLY A 358 -24.43 4.99 -13.30
C GLY A 358 -23.12 4.53 -13.92
N TRP A 359 -22.84 3.23 -13.89
CA TRP A 359 -21.60 2.64 -14.43
C TRP A 359 -21.94 1.43 -15.29
N GLN A 360 -21.42 1.42 -16.51
CA GLN A 360 -21.62 0.34 -17.46
C GLN A 360 -20.26 -0.14 -17.98
N GLU A 361 -19.96 -1.41 -17.74
CA GLU A 361 -18.84 -2.10 -18.35
C GLU A 361 -19.36 -2.98 -19.48
N PRO A 362 -18.81 -2.86 -20.71
CA PRO A 362 -19.19 -3.72 -21.80
C PRO A 362 -18.73 -5.16 -21.51
N LYS A 363 -19.54 -6.13 -21.94
CA LYS A 363 -19.11 -7.53 -21.99
C LYS A 363 -18.08 -7.76 -23.09
N GLU A 364 -18.19 -7.02 -24.19
CA GLU A 364 -17.34 -7.12 -25.38
C GLU A 364 -16.99 -5.72 -25.92
N PHE A 365 -15.75 -5.55 -26.35
CA PHE A 365 -15.25 -4.28 -26.89
C PHE A 365 -15.63 -4.15 -28.37
N ASP A 366 -16.78 -3.55 -28.63
CA ASP A 366 -17.29 -3.29 -29.97
C ASP A 366 -17.25 -1.78 -30.31
N ASP A 367 -16.60 -1.44 -31.42
CA ASP A 367 -16.51 -0.09 -31.95
C ASP A 367 -17.87 0.45 -32.41
N ALA A 368 -18.80 -0.41 -32.85
CA ALA A 368 -20.15 0.01 -33.22
C ALA A 368 -20.92 0.49 -32.00
N VAL A 369 -20.84 -0.26 -30.89
CA VAL A 369 -21.42 0.16 -29.60
C VAL A 369 -20.75 1.45 -29.12
N LEU A 370 -19.42 1.57 -29.20
CA LEU A 370 -18.72 2.81 -28.85
C LEU A 370 -19.21 4.00 -29.69
N SER A 371 -19.38 3.81 -31.00
CA SER A 371 -19.86 4.84 -31.93
C SER A 371 -21.29 5.27 -31.60
N ALA A 372 -22.18 4.31 -31.33
CA ALA A 372 -23.54 4.59 -30.89
C ALA A 372 -23.54 5.43 -29.60
N ARG A 373 -22.70 5.07 -28.63
CA ARG A 373 -22.59 5.78 -27.34
C ARG A 373 -22.06 7.21 -27.46
N LEU A 374 -21.29 7.50 -28.51
CA LEU A 374 -20.70 8.83 -28.74
C LEU A 374 -21.50 9.72 -29.69
N PHE A 375 -22.20 9.14 -30.67
CA PHE A 375 -22.76 9.90 -31.80
C PHE A 375 -24.27 9.75 -32.01
N GLU A 376 -24.91 8.69 -31.50
CA GLU A 376 -26.35 8.49 -31.64
C GLU A 376 -27.12 9.21 -30.53
N SER A 377 -27.98 10.15 -30.91
CA SER A 377 -28.68 11.05 -29.98
C SER A 377 -29.47 10.34 -28.87
N ARG A 378 -30.01 9.14 -29.15
CA ARG A 378 -30.77 8.33 -28.18
C ARG A 378 -29.89 7.48 -27.25
N GLN A 379 -28.61 7.35 -27.56
CA GLN A 379 -27.67 6.48 -26.84
C GLN A 379 -26.45 7.25 -26.33
N LEU A 380 -26.52 8.57 -26.14
CA LEU A 380 -25.35 9.33 -25.71
C LEU A 380 -24.99 9.05 -24.24
N HIS A 381 -23.73 8.63 -24.00
CA HIS A 381 -23.17 8.44 -22.66
C HIS A 381 -21.82 9.14 -22.55
N PRO A 382 -21.46 9.65 -21.36
CA PRO A 382 -20.05 9.87 -21.04
C PRO A 382 -19.26 8.58 -21.25
N VAL A 383 -18.18 8.64 -22.03
CA VAL A 383 -17.35 7.46 -22.34
C VAL A 383 -15.95 7.62 -21.76
N LEU A 384 -15.54 6.68 -20.91
CA LEU A 384 -14.17 6.60 -20.39
C LEU A 384 -13.31 5.73 -21.32
N LEU A 385 -12.20 6.27 -21.81
CA LEU A 385 -11.26 5.60 -22.73
C LEU A 385 -9.81 5.80 -22.28
N HIS A 386 -8.95 4.82 -22.51
CA HIS A 386 -7.50 5.04 -22.46
C HIS A 386 -7.04 5.83 -23.70
N ARG A 387 -5.94 6.57 -23.59
CA ARG A 387 -5.40 7.43 -24.65
C ARG A 387 -5.01 6.65 -25.89
N THR A 388 -4.42 5.48 -25.71
CA THR A 388 -4.06 4.59 -26.82
C THR A 388 -5.30 4.03 -27.51
N GLU A 389 -6.35 3.70 -26.76
CA GLU A 389 -7.63 3.23 -27.30
C GLU A 389 -8.36 4.34 -28.05
N TYR A 390 -8.36 5.55 -27.51
CA TYR A 390 -8.86 6.74 -28.20
C TYR A 390 -8.11 6.98 -29.53
N ALA A 391 -6.78 6.87 -29.52
CA ALA A 391 -5.97 7.05 -30.73
C ALA A 391 -6.24 5.94 -31.77
N ALA A 392 -6.32 4.69 -31.33
CA ALA A 392 -6.62 3.56 -32.19
C ALA A 392 -8.03 3.64 -32.78
N TYR A 393 -9.03 3.99 -31.98
CA TYR A 393 -10.40 4.20 -32.44
C TYR A 393 -10.50 5.36 -33.44
N ARG A 394 -9.80 6.47 -33.17
CA ARG A 394 -9.71 7.60 -34.12
C ARG A 394 -9.12 7.18 -35.47
N GLU A 395 -8.09 6.33 -35.48
CA GLU A 395 -7.49 5.84 -36.71
C GLU A 395 -8.43 4.90 -37.47
N ARG A 396 -9.13 4.01 -36.76
CA ARG A 396 -10.16 3.17 -37.38
C ARG A 396 -11.28 3.99 -38.01
N LEU A 397 -11.73 5.06 -37.35
CA LEU A 397 -12.70 6.00 -37.94
C LEU A 397 -12.17 6.68 -39.20
N ARG A 398 -10.87 6.98 -39.32
CA ARG A 398 -10.30 7.56 -40.56
C ARG A 398 -10.38 6.59 -41.73
N VAL A 399 -10.15 5.30 -41.47
CA VAL A 399 -10.20 4.26 -42.49
C VAL A 399 -11.65 3.96 -42.90
N SER A 400 -12.56 3.86 -41.93
CA SER A 400 -13.97 3.53 -42.17
C SER A 400 -14.79 4.69 -42.73
N ASP A 401 -14.38 5.93 -42.48
CA ASP A 401 -15.05 7.15 -42.97
C ASP A 401 -14.05 8.09 -43.67
N PRO A 402 -13.79 7.88 -44.97
CA PRO A 402 -12.82 8.66 -45.74
C PRO A 402 -13.16 10.16 -45.83
N SER A 403 -14.43 10.54 -45.60
CA SER A 403 -14.84 11.95 -45.55
C SER A 403 -14.21 12.70 -44.37
N GLY A 404 -13.79 11.96 -43.33
CA GLY A 404 -13.24 12.49 -42.09
C GLY A 404 -14.29 13.07 -41.14
N ASP A 405 -15.58 12.99 -41.44
CA ASP A 405 -16.65 13.56 -40.63
C ASP A 405 -16.71 12.95 -39.23
N SER A 406 -16.61 11.63 -39.12
CA SER A 406 -16.61 10.93 -37.83
C SER A 406 -15.41 11.33 -36.97
N VAL A 407 -14.25 11.53 -37.58
CA VAL A 407 -13.02 11.96 -36.90
C VAL A 407 -13.13 13.42 -36.45
N ARG A 408 -13.71 14.29 -37.29
CA ARG A 408 -14.02 15.68 -36.94
C ARG A 408 -14.99 15.73 -35.76
N ARG A 409 -16.07 14.96 -35.80
CA ARG A 409 -17.05 14.84 -34.70
C ARG A 409 -16.41 14.33 -33.41
N LEU A 410 -15.61 13.26 -33.47
CA LEU A 410 -14.88 12.73 -32.30
C LEU A 410 -13.96 13.80 -31.68
N THR A 411 -13.24 14.54 -32.52
CA THR A 411 -12.29 15.56 -32.07
C THR A 411 -13.00 16.79 -31.50
N ALA A 412 -14.21 17.08 -31.97
CA ALA A 412 -15.05 18.17 -31.48
C ALA A 412 -15.79 17.84 -30.17
N LEU A 413 -15.85 16.58 -29.74
CA LEU A 413 -16.47 16.23 -28.47
C LEU A 413 -15.72 16.86 -27.29
N PRO A 414 -16.42 17.51 -26.35
CA PRO A 414 -15.83 17.91 -25.09
C PRO A 414 -15.24 16.69 -24.40
N ARG A 415 -14.04 16.85 -23.86
CA ARG A 415 -13.33 15.77 -23.19
C ARG A 415 -12.60 16.32 -21.98
N ARG A 416 -12.38 15.45 -20.99
CA ARG A 416 -11.59 15.79 -19.80
C ARG A 416 -10.50 14.77 -19.56
N TYR A 417 -9.29 15.26 -19.28
CA TYR A 417 -8.16 14.40 -18.95
C TYR A 417 -8.17 14.07 -17.45
N LEU A 418 -8.38 12.79 -17.12
CA LEU A 418 -8.56 12.34 -15.74
C LEU A 418 -7.27 11.83 -15.08
N GLY A 419 -6.13 11.86 -15.79
CA GLY A 419 -4.87 11.24 -15.37
C GLY A 419 -4.74 9.79 -15.85
N ASP A 420 -3.59 9.18 -15.60
CA ASP A 420 -3.22 7.82 -16.05
C ASP A 420 -3.56 7.56 -17.53
N ASP A 421 -3.27 8.53 -18.41
CA ASP A 421 -3.54 8.43 -19.84
C ASP A 421 -5.01 8.13 -20.18
N ARG A 422 -5.98 8.62 -19.39
CA ARG A 422 -7.41 8.40 -19.65
C ARG A 422 -8.18 9.68 -19.94
N TYR A 423 -9.09 9.59 -20.90
CA TYR A 423 -10.03 10.64 -21.26
C TYR A 423 -11.44 10.22 -20.90
N LEU A 424 -12.21 11.18 -20.39
CA LEU A 424 -13.67 11.08 -20.35
C LEU A 424 -14.22 11.94 -21.49
N LEU A 425 -14.76 11.30 -22.52
CA LEU A 425 -15.48 11.95 -23.60
C LEU A 425 -16.90 12.24 -23.15
N LEU A 426 -17.40 13.44 -23.44
CA LEU A 426 -18.62 13.98 -22.86
C LEU A 426 -19.57 14.47 -23.97
N PRO A 427 -20.32 13.55 -24.62
CA PRO A 427 -21.24 13.91 -25.69
C PRO A 427 -22.56 14.51 -25.16
N GLY A 428 -23.26 15.21 -26.06
CA GLY A 428 -24.58 15.77 -25.77
C GLY A 428 -24.58 16.71 -24.56
N ARG A 429 -25.54 16.52 -23.65
CA ARG A 429 -25.70 17.35 -22.45
C ARG A 429 -24.53 17.25 -21.47
N ALA A 430 -23.82 16.12 -21.48
CA ALA A 430 -22.63 15.94 -20.65
C ALA A 430 -21.47 16.85 -21.09
N GLY A 431 -21.51 17.39 -22.31
CA GLY A 431 -20.50 18.30 -22.85
C GLY A 431 -20.26 19.55 -22.00
N ALA A 432 -21.28 20.00 -21.26
CA ALA A 432 -21.16 21.10 -20.29
C ALA A 432 -20.19 20.81 -19.13
N CYS A 433 -19.84 19.54 -18.90
CA CYS A 433 -18.87 19.11 -17.88
C CYS A 433 -17.43 18.99 -18.40
N GLY A 434 -17.21 19.25 -19.69
CA GLY A 434 -15.89 19.28 -20.31
C GLY A 434 -15.10 20.50 -19.88
N GLU A 435 -13.78 20.45 -20.04
CA GLU A 435 -12.96 21.67 -19.94
C GLU A 435 -13.24 22.53 -21.17
N GLY A 436 -13.51 23.82 -20.96
CA GLY A 436 -13.74 24.77 -22.05
C GLY A 436 -12.57 24.72 -23.04
N SER A 437 -12.89 24.62 -24.34
CA SER A 437 -11.99 24.59 -25.51
C SER A 437 -10.48 24.48 -25.23
N ALA A 438 -9.90 23.31 -25.52
CA ALA A 438 -8.49 22.90 -25.71
C ALA A 438 -7.28 23.82 -25.35
N SER A 439 -7.37 25.16 -25.38
CA SER A 439 -6.26 26.10 -25.20
C SER A 439 -5.62 26.07 -23.81
N GLU A 440 -6.36 25.75 -22.73
CA GLU A 440 -5.74 25.66 -21.38
C GLU A 440 -4.89 24.40 -21.18
N LEU A 441 -5.23 23.30 -21.86
CA LEU A 441 -4.54 22.02 -21.74
C LEU A 441 -3.26 21.98 -22.57
N ASP A 442 -3.26 22.60 -23.76
CA ASP A 442 -2.05 22.80 -24.56
C ASP A 442 -1.10 23.83 -23.88
N ALA A 443 -1.64 24.85 -23.21
CA ALA A 443 -0.86 25.80 -22.40
C ALA A 443 -0.31 25.20 -21.09
N ALA A 444 -0.91 24.11 -20.59
CA ALA A 444 -0.36 23.34 -19.47
C ALA A 444 0.72 22.35 -19.94
N ARG A 445 0.59 21.74 -21.12
CA ARG A 445 1.63 20.88 -21.73
C ARG A 445 2.92 21.63 -22.00
N ALA A 446 2.83 22.85 -22.55
CA ALA A 446 4.00 23.70 -22.82
C ALA A 446 4.76 24.18 -21.55
N ARG A 447 4.29 23.84 -20.34
CA ARG A 447 4.96 24.17 -19.07
C ARG A 447 5.64 22.97 -18.41
N PHE A 448 5.44 21.76 -18.91
CA PHE A 448 5.98 20.52 -18.31
C PHE A 448 6.85 19.69 -19.26
N ASP A 449 6.84 20.00 -20.55
CA ASP A 449 7.93 19.69 -21.48
C ASP A 449 8.94 20.86 -21.46
#